data_AF-A0A537KTY6-F1
#
_entry.id   AF-A0A537KTY6-F1
#
_cell.length_a   1.000
_cell.length_b   1.000
_cell.length_c   1.000
_cell.angle_alpha   90.00
_cell.angle_beta   90.00
_cell.angle_gamma   90.00
#
_symmetry.space_group_name_H-M   'P 1'
#
loop_
_entity.id
_entity.type
_entity.pdbx_description
1 polymer ?
#
loop_
_entity_poly.entity_id
_entity_poly.type
_entity_poly.pdbx_seq_one_letter_code
_entity_poly.pdbx_strand_id
1 'polypeptide(L)'
;MALSLLLGTPLLLAFIHTGGPWAYVFLAGGGIALYLSAAVTIVMAQELLPHRASVASSIVMGLAWGTAGLSLTGIGALADAIGLDKALRLVLLLAVPALAAVAALPKAKHDAVG
;
A
#
# COMPACT_ATOMS: atom_id res chain seq x y z
N MET A 1 1.67 -8.38 -3.24
CA MET A 1 0.73 -7.41 -3.84
C MET A 1 -0.71 -7.92 -3.82
N ALA A 2 -1.12 -8.86 -4.67
CA ALA A 2 -2.53 -9.30 -4.73
C ALA A 2 -3.05 -9.94 -3.44
N LEU A 3 -2.26 -10.81 -2.79
CA LEU A 3 -2.61 -11.44 -1.51
C LEU A 3 -2.71 -10.41 -0.36
N SER A 4 -1.81 -9.41 -0.38
CA SER A 4 -1.76 -8.29 0.56
C SER A 4 -3.03 -7.44 0.52
N LEU A 5 -3.52 -7.17 -0.69
CA LEU A 5 -4.75 -6.42 -0.95
C LEU A 5 -6.00 -7.25 -0.62
N LEU A 6 -6.04 -8.53 -1.03
CA LEU A 6 -7.14 -9.44 -0.73
C LEU A 6 -7.34 -9.67 0.77
N LEU A 7 -6.27 -9.70 1.55
CA LEU A 7 -6.35 -9.85 3.02
C LEU A 7 -6.50 -8.50 3.73
N GLY A 8 -5.81 -7.45 3.27
CA GLY A 8 -5.79 -6.14 3.92
C GLY A 8 -7.11 -5.36 3.78
N THR A 9 -7.75 -5.42 2.61
CA THR A 9 -9.02 -4.70 2.36
C THR A 9 -10.18 -5.14 3.26
N PRO A 10 -10.49 -6.45 3.42
CA PRO A 10 -11.53 -6.88 4.36
C PRO A 10 -11.13 -6.65 5.82
N LEU A 11 -9.85 -6.71 6.17
CA LEU A 11 -9.39 -6.40 7.54
C LEU A 11 -9.58 -4.92 7.91
N LEU A 12 -9.28 -4.02 6.98
CA LEU A 12 -9.47 -2.58 7.18
C LEU A 12 -10.96 -2.18 7.16
N LEU A 13 -11.79 -2.89 6.41
CA LEU A 13 -13.24 -2.74 6.49
C LEU A 13 -13.79 -3.25 7.83
N ALA A 14 -13.28 -4.38 8.33
CA ALA A 14 -13.62 -4.90 9.65
C ALA A 14 -13.21 -3.93 10.78
N PHE A 15 -12.06 -3.26 10.65
CA PHE A 15 -11.64 -2.20 11.58
C PHE A 15 -12.68 -1.08 11.73
N ILE A 16 -13.25 -0.61 10.61
CA ILE A 16 -14.22 0.49 10.63
C ILE A 16 -15.55 0.07 11.26
N HIS A 17 -15.95 -1.19 11.12
CA HIS A 17 -17.19 -1.71 11.70
C HIS A 17 -17.05 -2.19 13.15
N THR A 18 -15.82 -2.45 13.62
CA THR A 18 -15.58 -3.01 14.96
C THR A 18 -15.10 -1.91 15.90
N GLY A 19 -15.96 -1.45 16.82
CA GLY A 19 -15.57 -0.53 17.89
C GLY A 19 -14.90 -1.26 19.06
N GLY A 20 -13.82 -0.70 19.60
CA GLY A 20 -13.13 -1.21 20.80
C GLY A 20 -11.68 -1.65 20.57
N PRO A 21 -11.01 -2.26 21.57
CA PRO A 21 -9.58 -2.61 21.51
C PRO A 21 -9.20 -3.53 20.34
N TRP A 22 -10.15 -4.36 19.89
CA TRP A 22 -10.00 -5.28 18.76
C TRP A 22 -9.82 -4.58 17.41
N ALA A 23 -10.29 -3.34 17.30
CA ALA A 23 -10.05 -2.51 16.13
C ALA A 23 -8.54 -2.33 15.87
N TYR A 24 -7.75 -2.07 16.91
CA TYR A 24 -6.30 -1.91 16.78
C TYR A 24 -5.59 -3.17 16.28
N VAL A 25 -6.11 -4.36 16.59
CA VAL A 25 -5.56 -5.64 16.11
C VAL A 25 -5.80 -5.79 14.61
N PHE A 26 -7.01 -5.47 14.12
CA PHE A 26 -7.31 -5.49 12.69
C PHE A 26 -6.55 -4.40 11.92
N LEU A 27 -6.37 -3.22 12.51
CA LEU A 27 -5.54 -2.15 11.95
C LEU A 27 -4.07 -2.59 11.83
N ALA A 28 -3.51 -3.18 12.89
CA ALA A 28 -2.15 -3.69 12.88
C ALA A 28 -1.97 -4.81 11.84
N GLY A 29 -2.90 -5.76 11.79
CA GLY A 29 -2.89 -6.85 10.81
C GLY A 29 -2.97 -6.35 9.36
N GLY A 30 -3.87 -5.41 9.08
CA GLY A 30 -4.01 -4.78 7.76
C GLY A 30 -2.77 -3.97 7.38
N GLY A 31 -2.21 -3.22 8.34
CA GLY A 31 -0.97 -2.48 8.15
C GLY A 31 0.22 -3.38 7.82
N ILE A 32 0.41 -4.46 8.57
CA ILE A 32 1.47 -5.46 8.33
C ILE A 32 1.32 -6.07 6.93
N ALA A 33 0.11 -6.48 6.55
CA ALA A 33 -0.14 -7.07 5.24
C ALA A 33 0.20 -6.11 4.08
N LEU A 34 -0.16 -4.83 4.22
CA LEU A 34 0.17 -3.79 3.24
C LEU A 34 1.68 -3.52 3.18
N TYR A 35 2.34 -3.44 4.34
CA TYR A 35 3.78 -3.14 4.43
C TYR A 35 4.66 -4.27 3.89
N LEU A 36 4.26 -5.52 4.10
CA LEU A 36 4.89 -6.70 3.47
C LEU A 36 4.91 -6.59 1.94
N SER A 37 3.88 -5.99 1.34
CA SER A 37 3.87 -5.77 -0.11
C SER A 37 4.96 -4.80 -0.57
N ALA A 38 5.26 -3.76 0.21
CA ALA A 38 6.31 -2.81 -0.12
C ALA A 38 7.69 -3.47 -0.10
N ALA A 39 7.94 -4.34 0.90
CA ALA A 39 9.18 -5.13 0.98
C ALA A 39 9.40 -6.01 -0.25
N VAL A 40 8.36 -6.72 -0.72
CA VAL A 40 8.43 -7.55 -1.94
C VAL A 40 8.75 -6.71 -3.19
N THR A 41 8.14 -5.52 -3.32
CA THR A 41 8.43 -4.60 -4.44
C THR A 41 9.89 -4.14 -4.44
N ILE A 42 10.46 -3.88 -3.27
CA ILE A 42 11.87 -3.49 -3.14
C ILE A 42 12.79 -4.65 -3.55
N VAL A 43 12.49 -5.88 -3.12
CA VAL A 43 13.25 -7.06 -3.51
C VAL A 43 13.18 -7.29 -5.03
N MET A 44 11.99 -7.17 -5.64
CA MET A 44 11.89 -7.25 -7.11
C MET A 44 12.70 -6.17 -7.83
N ALA A 45 12.74 -4.94 -7.30
CA ALA A 45 13.56 -3.88 -7.89
C ALA A 45 15.07 -4.15 -7.75
N GLN A 46 15.48 -4.79 -6.66
CA GLN A 46 16.87 -5.22 -6.45
C GLN A 46 17.25 -6.37 -7.39
N GLU A 47 16.34 -7.32 -7.65
CA GLU A 47 16.54 -8.43 -8.61
C GLU A 47 16.67 -7.95 -10.06
N LEU A 48 15.97 -6.87 -10.43
CA LEU A 48 16.07 -6.25 -11.77
C LEU A 48 17.41 -5.53 -12.00
N LEU A 49 18.08 -5.07 -10.94
CA LEU A 49 19.36 -4.33 -11.00
C LEU A 49 20.38 -4.88 -9.98
N PRO A 50 20.82 -6.14 -10.11
CA PRO A 50 21.59 -6.84 -9.08
C PRO A 50 22.97 -6.22 -8.84
N HIS A 51 23.60 -5.63 -9.87
CA HIS A 51 24.88 -4.92 -9.74
C HIS A 51 24.76 -3.52 -9.10
N ARG A 52 23.54 -3.01 -8.89
CA ARG A 52 23.27 -1.69 -8.29
C ARG A 52 22.10 -1.74 -7.30
N ALA A 53 21.95 -2.85 -6.59
CA ALA A 53 20.81 -3.11 -5.69
C ALA A 53 20.60 -2.00 -4.64
N SER A 54 21.68 -1.40 -4.13
CA SER A 54 21.61 -0.31 -3.14
C SER A 54 21.01 0.98 -3.73
N VAL A 55 21.34 1.30 -4.99
CA VAL A 55 20.80 2.47 -5.70
C VAL A 55 19.35 2.21 -6.15
N ALA A 56 19.05 1.00 -6.60
CA ALA A 56 17.68 0.62 -6.97
C ALA A 56 16.73 0.72 -5.76
N SER A 57 17.14 0.19 -4.60
CA SER A 57 16.37 0.29 -3.37
C SER A 57 16.23 1.74 -2.89
N SER A 58 17.30 2.54 -2.91
CA SER A 58 17.23 3.93 -2.44
C SER A 58 16.36 4.83 -3.33
N ILE A 59 16.36 4.63 -4.65
CA ILE A 59 15.47 5.35 -5.57
C ILE A 59 14.01 4.94 -5.34
N VAL A 60 13.74 3.64 -5.25
CA VAL A 60 12.37 3.14 -5.01
C VAL A 60 11.84 3.62 -3.66
N MET A 61 12.65 3.50 -2.61
CA MET A 61 12.28 3.95 -1.27
C MET A 61 12.13 5.48 -1.24
N GLY A 62 13.08 6.23 -1.79
CA GLY A 62 13.05 7.70 -1.81
C GLY A 62 11.86 8.27 -2.56
N LEU A 63 11.57 7.72 -3.76
CA LEU A 63 10.43 8.17 -4.56
C LEU A 63 9.10 7.76 -3.91
N ALA A 64 9.01 6.54 -3.36
CA ALA A 64 7.80 6.07 -2.69
C ALA A 64 7.47 6.89 -1.44
N TRP A 65 8.42 7.06 -0.53
CA TRP A 65 8.22 7.80 0.71
C TRP A 65 8.09 9.31 0.48
N GLY A 66 8.83 9.88 -0.48
CA GLY A 66 8.67 11.28 -0.88
C GLY A 66 7.27 11.57 -1.43
N THR A 67 6.77 10.72 -2.32
CA THR A 67 5.42 10.85 -2.87
C THR A 67 4.34 10.63 -1.80
N ALA A 68 4.55 9.66 -0.89
CA ALA A 68 3.65 9.42 0.23
C ALA A 68 3.56 10.62 1.17
N GLY A 69 4.69 11.24 1.52
CA GLY A 69 4.73 12.43 2.37
C GLY A 69 4.00 13.63 1.74
N LEU A 70 4.24 13.91 0.46
CA LEU A 70 3.54 14.99 -0.26
C LEU A 70 2.03 14.75 -0.32
N SER A 71 1.63 13.51 -0.60
CA SER A 71 0.22 13.12 -0.64
C SER A 71 -0.44 13.23 0.74
N LEU A 72 0.27 12.85 1.80
CA LEU A 72 -0.25 12.91 3.17
C LEU A 72 -0.51 14.34 3.62
N THR A 73 0.35 15.30 3.26
CA THR A 73 0.13 16.71 3.55
C THR A 73 -1.14 17.24 2.89
N GLY A 74 -1.38 16.86 1.62
CA GLY A 74 -2.61 17.23 0.90
C GLY A 74 -3.87 16.62 1.52
N ILE A 75 -3.80 15.34 1.91
CA ILE A 75 -4.89 14.64 2.58
C ILE A 75 -5.15 15.22 3.98
N GLY A 76 -4.10 15.59 4.71
CA GLY A 76 -4.20 16.24 6.03
C GLY A 76 -4.88 17.61 5.94
N ALA A 77 -4.46 18.46 5.00
CA ALA A 77 -5.12 19.74 4.75
C ALA A 77 -6.60 19.58 4.34
N LEU A 78 -6.92 18.52 3.58
CA LEU A 78 -8.29 18.17 3.26
C LEU A 78 -9.06 17.73 4.53
N ALA A 79 -8.46 16.89 5.38
CA ALA A 79 -9.05 16.45 6.63
C ALA A 79 -9.38 17.60 7.59
N ASP A 80 -8.52 18.62 7.64
CA ASP A 80 -8.77 19.83 8.43
C ASP A 80 -9.96 20.65 7.89
N ALA A 81 -10.23 20.59 6.58
CA ALA A 81 -11.31 21.32 5.94
C ALA A 81 -12.68 20.60 5.97
N ILE A 82 -12.71 19.28 5.73
CA ILE A 82 -13.95 18.50 5.62
C ILE A 82 -14.23 17.58 6.82
N GLY A 83 -13.30 17.53 7.78
CA GLY A 83 -13.36 16.66 8.95
C GLY A 83 -12.73 15.29 8.71
N LEU A 84 -12.08 14.77 9.77
CA LEU A 84 -11.29 13.54 9.74
C LEU A 84 -12.07 12.30 9.25
N ASP A 85 -13.34 12.14 9.68
CA ASP A 85 -14.17 10.99 9.27
C ASP A 85 -14.39 10.94 7.75
N LYS A 86 -14.69 12.09 7.14
CA LYS A 86 -14.92 12.17 5.68
C LYS A 86 -13.63 11.96 4.90
N ALA A 87 -12.51 12.50 5.39
CA ALA A 87 -11.21 12.30 4.77
C ALA A 87 -10.79 10.82 4.78
N LEU A 88 -10.98 10.11 5.90
CA LEU A 88 -10.69 8.68 6.00
C LEU A 88 -11.54 7.85 5.02
N ARG A 89 -12.84 8.15 4.88
CA ARG A 89 -13.70 7.49 3.88
C ARG A 89 -13.22 7.73 2.45
N LEU A 90 -12.77 8.94 2.13
CA LEU A 90 -12.26 9.28 0.80
C LEU A 90 -10.94 8.55 0.49
N VAL A 91 -10.05 8.44 1.48
CA VAL A 91 -8.81 7.67 1.35
C VAL A 91 -9.10 6.17 1.14
N LEU A 92 -10.13 5.63 1.79
CA LEU A 92 -10.57 4.26 1.50
C LEU A 92 -11.11 4.09 0.09
N LEU A 93 -11.82 5.08 -0.45
CA LEU A 93 -12.28 5.06 -1.85
C LEU A 93 -11.12 5.02 -2.85
N LEU A 94 -9.97 5.64 -2.53
CA LEU A 94 -8.75 5.54 -3.35
C LEU A 94 -8.15 4.13 -3.39
N ALA A 95 -8.52 3.23 -2.47
CA ALA A 95 -8.11 1.82 -2.55
C ALA A 95 -8.75 1.07 -3.72
N VAL A 96 -9.92 1.52 -4.21
CA VAL A 96 -10.63 0.91 -5.35
C VAL A 96 -9.86 1.06 -6.67
N PRO A 97 -9.44 2.27 -7.11
CA PRO A 97 -8.60 2.40 -8.30
C PRO A 97 -7.23 1.75 -8.11
N ALA A 98 -6.69 1.70 -6.90
CA ALA A 98 -5.45 0.96 -6.63
C ALA A 98 -5.61 -0.55 -6.86
N LEU A 99 -6.73 -1.14 -6.44
CA LEU A 99 -7.08 -2.54 -6.75
C LEU A 99 -7.25 -2.76 -8.26
N ALA A 100 -7.89 -1.82 -8.96
CA ALA A 100 -8.05 -1.90 -10.41
C ALA A 100 -6.71 -1.80 -11.16
N ALA A 101 -5.82 -0.90 -10.74
CA ALA A 101 -4.48 -0.76 -11.29
C ALA A 101 -3.64 -2.03 -11.07
N VAL A 102 -3.77 -2.67 -9.90
CA VAL A 102 -3.11 -3.95 -9.62
C VAL A 102 -3.69 -5.09 -10.47
N ALA A 103 -5.00 -5.09 -10.75
CA ALA A 103 -5.62 -6.06 -11.65
C ALA A 103 -5.20 -5.85 -13.11
N ALA A 104 -4.87 -4.61 -13.51
CA ALA A 104 -4.37 -4.26 -14.83
C ALA A 104 -2.87 -4.53 -15.00
N LEU A 105 -2.14 -4.83 -13.93
CA LEU A 105 -0.75 -5.27 -14.05
C LEU A 105 -0.71 -6.63 -14.78
N PRO A 106 0.01 -6.74 -15.91
CA PRO A 106 0.21 -8.01 -16.58
C PRO A 106 0.84 -8.99 -15.58
N LYS A 107 0.21 -10.16 -15.39
CA LYS A 107 0.83 -11.26 -14.64
C LYS A 107 2.15 -11.56 -15.35
N ALA A 108 3.28 -11.26 -14.71
CA ALA A 108 4.59 -11.66 -15.21
C ALA A 108 4.55 -13.18 -15.39
N LYS A 109 4.50 -13.60 -16.65
CA LYS A 109 4.59 -14.98 -17.04
C LYS A 109 6.02 -15.40 -16.68
N HIS A 110 6.15 -16.27 -15.67
CA HIS A 110 7.38 -16.99 -15.41
C HIS A 110 7.54 -18.01 -16.55
N ASP A 111 7.95 -17.53 -17.71
CA ASP A 111 8.41 -18.38 -18.80
C ASP A 111 9.91 -18.61 -18.62
N ALA A 112 10.22 -19.82 -18.15
CA ALA A 112 11.35 -20.64 -18.55
C ALA A 112 12.66 -19.95 -18.96
N VAL A 113 13.69 -20.09 -18.10
CA VAL A 113 15.08 -20.36 -18.49
C VAL A 113 15.63 -21.29 -17.39
N GLY A 114 15.92 -22.58 -17.60
CA GLY A 114 16.43 -23.23 -18.80
C GLY A 114 17.94 -23.25 -18.73
#